data_AF-A0A960M211-F1
#
_entry.id   AF-A0A960M211-F1
#
_cell.length_a   1.000
_cell.length_b   1.000
_cell.length_c   1.000
_cell.angle_alpha   90.00
_cell.angle_beta   90.00
_cell.angle_gamma   90.00
#
_symmetry.space_group_name_H-M   'P 1'
#
loop_
_entity.id
_entity.type
_entity.pdbx_description
1 polymer ?
#
loop_
_entity_poly.entity_id
_entity_poly.type
_entity_poly.pdbx_seq_one_letter_code
_entity_poly.pdbx_strand_id
1 'polypeptide(L)'
;SFFGMIPGMSAFGFGLATQRAAWLWVIVWAAITFTVVPLARRIQAWLTDLGGERVVYHAVLVIGVGACLWFLRMILRPSTQHKIIRFGVLALIALAAFWVIETQLETTSEAVHFVQYALLTVLIVHALSFSMDDWFIYPVSFFTSLLFAYTDELLQWMTPGRYWDYRDIALNGTAVLLTLFLIRFVIQPPGRKRAVSIRSRRRLAWTGSVFFLLLGISFSMTPHRIDRIARTFPGLGFLLGNESVIHEFGHRHELPGIGVFLSRLTLDQLHQMDDVRAAEMAALIEPYREPEAYRSFLAAYPAGIDPFAHEFRVHVFRRNHYAATAWSHRDDPELYQWHCTVAVRENQILEAVFPETLQATGYHWPEASSEVYRAGMDEGHPYFSPVSKHLQTRLSEPELWLLLLGVIGVFLVLTGVVLPRTGRTRT
;
A
#
# COMPACT_ATOMS: atom_id res chain seq x y z
N SER A 1 29.14 36.14 -1.58
CA SER A 1 28.83 34.79 -1.06
C SER A 1 27.34 34.68 -0.77
N PHE A 2 26.54 34.36 -1.78
CA PHE A 2 25.06 34.40 -1.73
C PHE A 2 24.44 33.27 -0.85
N PHE A 3 25.25 32.32 -0.39
CA PHE A 3 24.87 31.28 0.58
C PHE A 3 24.90 31.73 2.05
N GLY A 4 25.39 32.93 2.35
CA GLY A 4 25.44 33.47 3.71
C GLY A 4 24.14 34.14 4.21
N MET A 5 23.13 34.32 3.35
CA MET A 5 21.94 35.13 3.68
C MET A 5 20.59 34.41 3.46
N ILE A 6 20.57 33.09 3.57
CA ILE A 6 19.35 32.38 3.96
C ILE A 6 19.58 31.85 5.38
N PRO A 7 19.19 32.61 6.43
CA PRO A 7 19.22 32.13 7.79
C PRO A 7 18.17 31.01 7.94
N GLY A 8 18.55 29.79 7.58
CA GLY A 8 17.64 28.64 7.56
C GLY A 8 18.17 27.43 6.79
N MET A 9 18.88 27.61 5.66
CA MET A 9 19.46 26.45 4.96
C MET A 9 20.82 26.03 5.50
N SER A 10 21.60 26.97 6.06
CA SER A 10 22.71 26.61 6.96
C SER A 10 22.24 25.85 8.21
N ALA A 11 20.96 25.97 8.60
CA ALA A 11 20.43 25.28 9.77
C ALA A 11 20.21 23.77 9.55
N PHE A 12 20.19 23.30 8.30
CA PHE A 12 20.23 21.88 7.96
C PHE A 12 21.66 21.34 7.79
N GLY A 13 22.71 22.17 7.94
CA GLY A 13 24.12 21.74 7.86
C GLY A 13 24.62 21.35 6.46
N PHE A 14 23.75 21.23 5.47
CA PHE A 14 24.13 20.91 4.09
C PHE A 14 24.71 22.16 3.41
N GLY A 15 26.02 22.39 3.55
CA GLY A 15 26.79 23.41 2.82
C GLY A 15 26.92 23.11 1.32
N LEU A 16 25.85 22.70 0.66
CA LEU A 16 25.88 22.26 -0.73
C LEU A 16 25.85 23.49 -1.64
N ALA A 17 27.04 23.87 -2.10
CA ALA A 17 27.22 25.07 -2.91
C ALA A 17 26.61 24.95 -4.32
N THR A 18 26.24 23.74 -4.78
CA THR A 18 25.81 23.52 -6.17
C THR A 18 24.59 22.61 -6.27
N GLN A 19 23.77 22.85 -7.31
CA GLN A 19 22.64 22.01 -7.67
C GLN A 19 23.04 20.53 -7.87
N ARG A 20 24.21 20.28 -8.47
CA ARG A 20 24.72 18.91 -8.70
C ARG A 20 24.97 18.18 -7.39
N ALA A 21 25.59 18.86 -6.42
CA ALA A 21 25.82 18.28 -5.11
C ALA A 21 24.49 17.97 -4.39
N ALA A 22 23.50 18.86 -4.48
CA ALA A 22 22.17 18.61 -3.91
C ALA A 22 21.47 17.37 -4.51
N TRP A 23 21.52 17.19 -5.84
CA TRP A 23 20.99 15.99 -6.48
C TRP A 23 21.79 14.73 -6.16
N LEU A 24 23.11 14.83 -5.99
CA LEU A 24 23.93 13.70 -5.54
C LEU A 24 23.45 13.19 -4.17
N TRP A 25 23.15 14.09 -3.22
CA TRP A 25 22.61 13.69 -1.92
C TRP A 25 21.23 13.04 -2.01
N VAL A 26 20.35 13.52 -2.90
CA VAL A 26 19.07 12.84 -3.18
C VAL A 26 19.32 11.40 -3.66
N ILE A 27 20.24 11.22 -4.61
CA ILE A 27 20.57 9.90 -5.17
C ILE A 27 21.20 8.99 -4.12
N VAL A 28 22.17 9.48 -3.34
CA VAL A 28 22.82 8.73 -2.27
C VAL A 28 21.79 8.30 -1.21
N TRP A 29 20.91 9.20 -0.81
CA TRP A 29 19.87 8.88 0.16
C TRP A 29 18.88 7.85 -0.38
N ALA A 30 18.42 8.01 -1.63
CA ALA A 30 17.56 7.02 -2.27
C ALA A 30 18.24 5.64 -2.39
N ALA A 31 19.54 5.61 -2.74
CA ALA A 31 20.31 4.37 -2.78
C ALA A 31 20.42 3.72 -1.39
N ILE A 32 20.59 4.51 -0.33
CA ILE A 32 20.54 4.00 1.06
C ILE A 32 19.17 3.37 1.34
N THR A 33 18.08 4.07 1.04
CA THR A 33 16.71 3.52 1.21
C THR A 33 16.55 2.19 0.46
N PHE A 34 16.88 2.15 -0.83
CA PHE A 34 16.71 0.95 -1.66
C PHE A 34 17.60 -0.22 -1.24
N THR A 35 18.80 0.05 -0.71
CA THR A 35 19.70 -1.01 -0.23
C THR A 35 19.33 -1.55 1.13
N VAL A 36 18.55 -0.79 1.93
CA VAL A 36 18.02 -1.26 3.21
C VAL A 36 16.94 -2.32 2.99
N VAL A 37 16.14 -2.26 1.91
CA VAL A 37 15.06 -3.22 1.62
C VAL A 37 15.48 -4.70 1.76
N PRO A 38 16.50 -5.21 1.05
CA PRO A 38 16.92 -6.61 1.16
C PRO A 38 17.59 -6.92 2.51
N LEU A 39 18.09 -5.90 3.21
CA LEU A 39 18.77 -6.05 4.50
C LEU A 39 17.82 -5.90 5.70
N ALA A 40 16.61 -5.40 5.50
CA ALA A 40 15.70 -4.99 6.57
C ALA A 40 15.43 -6.12 7.57
N ARG A 41 15.17 -7.35 7.08
CA ARG A 41 14.95 -8.52 7.96
C ARG A 41 16.19 -8.89 8.78
N ARG A 42 17.38 -8.78 8.18
CA ARG A 42 18.65 -9.05 8.89
C ARG A 42 18.93 -7.98 9.94
N ILE A 43 18.66 -6.71 9.61
CA ILE A 43 18.79 -5.58 10.54
C ILE A 43 17.78 -5.74 11.68
N GLN A 44 16.53 -6.11 11.39
CA GLN A 44 15.50 -6.37 12.40
C GLN A 44 15.88 -7.52 13.34
N ALA A 45 16.34 -8.65 12.81
CA ALA A 45 16.82 -9.77 13.61
C ALA A 45 17.99 -9.33 14.53
N TRP A 46 18.97 -8.64 13.96
CA TRP A 46 20.12 -8.13 14.71
C TRP A 46 19.74 -7.11 15.80
N LEU A 47 18.80 -6.20 15.52
CA LEU A 47 18.28 -5.25 16.51
C LEU A 47 17.48 -5.96 17.61
N THR A 48 16.74 -7.00 17.23
CA THR A 48 15.98 -7.82 18.18
C THR A 48 16.94 -8.53 19.14
N ASP A 49 18.05 -9.07 18.64
CA ASP A 49 19.09 -9.72 19.44
C ASP A 49 19.80 -8.75 20.40
N LEU A 50 19.97 -7.49 20.01
CA LEU A 50 20.68 -6.48 20.83
C LEU A 50 19.88 -5.96 22.02
N GLY A 51 18.54 -5.95 21.94
CA GLY A 51 17.71 -5.40 23.01
C GLY A 51 16.23 -5.33 22.69
N GLY A 52 15.76 -6.13 21.73
CA GLY A 52 14.39 -6.17 21.26
C GLY A 52 13.94 -4.87 20.58
N GLU A 53 12.63 -4.79 20.34
CA GLU A 53 11.97 -3.64 19.70
C GLU A 53 12.21 -2.31 20.45
N ARG A 54 12.49 -2.38 21.76
CA ARG A 54 12.73 -1.20 22.62
C ARG A 54 13.88 -0.34 22.14
N VAL A 55 14.97 -0.93 21.64
CA VAL A 55 16.12 -0.18 21.12
C VAL A 55 15.69 0.69 19.94
N VAL A 56 14.85 0.14 19.05
CA VAL A 56 14.39 0.88 17.88
C VAL A 56 13.42 1.98 18.27
N TYR A 57 12.49 1.70 19.19
CA TYR A 57 11.61 2.74 19.75
C TYR A 57 12.39 3.87 20.40
N HIS A 58 13.44 3.58 21.17
CA HIS A 58 14.27 4.61 21.78
C HIS A 58 15.05 5.42 20.74
N ALA A 59 15.61 4.78 19.71
CA ALA A 59 16.29 5.48 18.62
C ALA A 59 15.32 6.44 17.89
N VAL A 60 14.13 5.95 17.52
CA VAL A 60 13.08 6.75 16.88
C VAL A 60 12.64 7.89 17.81
N LEU A 61 12.46 7.63 19.11
CA LEU A 61 12.09 8.64 20.09
C LEU A 61 13.17 9.74 20.21
N VAL A 62 14.45 9.36 20.30
CA VAL A 62 15.56 10.32 20.39
C VAL A 62 15.62 11.20 19.14
N ILE A 63 15.49 10.61 17.95
CA ILE A 63 15.43 11.35 16.68
C ILE A 63 14.22 12.28 16.65
N GLY A 64 13.04 11.79 17.06
CA GLY A 64 11.80 12.56 17.11
C GLY A 64 11.87 13.74 18.07
N VAL A 65 12.36 13.52 19.30
CA VAL A 65 12.56 14.58 20.30
C VAL A 65 13.58 15.60 19.80
N GLY A 66 14.70 15.16 19.22
CA GLY A 66 15.70 16.03 18.62
C GLY A 66 15.11 16.92 17.52
N ALA A 67 14.30 16.34 16.63
CA ALA A 67 13.59 17.08 15.59
C ALA A 67 12.60 18.11 16.19
N CYS A 68 11.78 17.70 17.17
CA CYS A 68 10.85 18.59 17.86
C CYS A 68 11.55 19.79 18.51
N LEU A 69 12.65 19.55 19.24
CA LEU A 69 13.44 20.61 19.87
C LEU A 69 14.05 21.55 18.83
N TRP A 70 14.52 21.01 17.70
CA TRP A 70 15.05 21.81 16.61
C TRP A 70 13.98 22.70 15.97
N PHE A 71 12.79 22.17 15.68
CA PHE A 71 11.65 22.95 15.17
C PHE A 71 11.18 24.01 16.17
N LEU A 72 11.10 23.66 17.45
CA LEU A 72 10.75 24.59 18.51
C LEU A 72 11.73 25.76 18.55
N ARG A 73 13.04 25.48 18.51
CA ARG A 73 14.09 26.50 18.43
C ARG A 73 13.92 27.40 17.20
N MET A 74 13.52 26.86 16.05
CA MET A 74 13.27 27.66 14.84
C MET A 74 12.06 28.58 14.99
N ILE A 75 10.95 28.10 15.54
CA ILE A 75 9.72 28.88 15.72
C ILE A 75 9.92 29.99 16.76
N LEU A 76 10.65 29.70 17.85
CA LEU A 76 10.90 30.63 18.94
C LEU A 76 11.79 31.82 18.54
N ARG A 77 12.43 31.80 17.36
CA ARG A 77 13.26 32.92 16.90
C ARG A 77 12.49 34.25 16.85
N PRO A 78 13.09 35.38 17.30
CA PRO A 78 12.37 36.63 17.55
C PRO A 78 11.67 37.24 16.32
N SER A 79 12.19 37.04 15.11
CA SER A 79 11.77 37.78 13.91
C SER A 79 10.53 37.24 13.20
N THR A 80 9.76 36.35 13.82
CA THR A 80 8.71 35.61 13.14
C THR A 80 7.33 36.18 13.44
N GLN A 81 6.73 36.94 12.53
CA GLN A 81 5.43 37.63 12.73
C GLN A 81 4.19 36.69 12.83
N HIS A 82 4.35 35.36 12.83
CA HIS A 82 3.21 34.42 12.80
C HIS A 82 3.43 33.19 13.71
N LYS A 83 4.02 33.37 14.90
CA LYS A 83 4.38 32.26 15.80
C LYS A 83 3.19 31.35 16.12
N ILE A 84 2.03 31.92 16.46
CA ILE A 84 0.82 31.16 16.83
C ILE A 84 0.39 30.23 15.69
N ILE A 85 0.31 30.74 14.47
CA ILE A 85 -0.08 29.94 13.30
C ILE A 85 0.94 28.81 13.07
N ARG A 86 2.25 29.10 13.19
CA ARG A 86 3.30 28.08 13.04
C ARG A 86 3.21 27.00 14.11
N PHE A 87 2.93 27.37 15.36
CA PHE A 87 2.70 26.43 16.44
C PHE A 87 1.45 25.57 16.19
N GLY A 88 0.34 26.20 15.80
CA GLY A 88 -0.90 25.48 15.47
C GLY A 88 -0.70 24.47 14.35
N VAL A 89 0.00 24.86 13.27
CA VAL A 89 0.31 23.94 12.17
C VAL A 89 1.28 22.84 12.60
N LEU A 90 2.31 23.15 13.40
CA LEU A 90 3.22 22.12 13.91
C LEU A 90 2.48 21.11 14.80
N ALA A 91 1.59 21.58 15.67
CA ALA A 91 0.76 20.73 16.51
C ALA A 91 -0.17 19.84 15.68
N LEU A 92 -0.78 20.39 14.62
CA LEU A 92 -1.61 19.61 13.70
C LEU A 92 -0.79 18.55 12.95
N ILE A 93 0.41 18.88 12.48
CA ILE A 93 1.33 17.93 11.83
C ILE A 93 1.74 16.84 12.82
N ALA A 94 2.06 17.20 14.07
CA ALA A 94 2.41 16.24 15.11
C ALA A 94 1.26 15.30 15.44
N LEU A 95 0.03 15.82 15.54
CA LEU A 95 -1.17 15.02 15.75
C LEU A 95 -1.44 14.08 14.57
N ALA A 96 -1.30 14.57 13.34
CA ALA A 96 -1.46 13.75 12.14
C ALA A 96 -0.39 12.66 12.07
N ALA A 97 0.88 12.97 12.37
CA ALA A 97 1.96 11.99 12.43
C ALA A 97 1.71 10.94 13.53
N PHE A 98 1.25 11.37 14.71
CA PHE A 98 0.87 10.46 15.79
C PHE A 98 -0.27 9.53 15.37
N TRP A 99 -1.31 10.06 14.73
CA TRP A 99 -2.41 9.25 14.22
C TRP A 99 -1.94 8.23 13.17
N VAL A 100 -1.03 8.61 12.26
CA VAL A 100 -0.44 7.66 11.30
C VAL A 100 0.35 6.58 12.02
N ILE A 101 1.17 6.95 13.00
CA ILE A 101 1.97 6.00 13.78
C ILE A 101 1.08 4.99 14.50
N GLU A 102 -0.03 5.45 15.10
CA GLU A 102 -0.90 4.59 15.89
C GLU A 102 -1.80 3.68 15.04
N THR A 103 -2.23 4.15 13.86
CA THR A 103 -3.28 3.47 13.09
C THR A 103 -2.81 2.82 11.80
N GLN A 104 -1.65 3.21 11.26
CA GLN A 104 -1.17 2.75 9.95
C GLN A 104 0.16 2.02 10.01
N LEU A 105 1.01 2.29 11.01
CA LEU A 105 2.30 1.61 11.14
C LEU A 105 2.10 0.28 11.86
N GLU A 106 2.16 -0.80 11.10
CA GLU A 106 2.09 -2.17 11.62
C GLU A 106 3.49 -2.68 12.02
N THR A 107 4.54 -2.16 11.38
CA THR A 107 5.90 -2.65 11.56
C THR A 107 6.90 -1.54 11.85
N THR A 108 7.96 -1.88 12.59
CA THR A 108 9.09 -0.97 12.82
C THR A 108 9.75 -0.53 11.51
N SER A 109 9.75 -1.39 10.48
CA SER A 109 10.25 -1.05 9.14
C SER A 109 9.47 0.10 8.51
N GLU A 110 8.15 0.10 8.61
CA GLU A 110 7.32 1.18 8.08
C GLU A 110 7.62 2.52 8.77
N ALA A 111 7.87 2.51 10.09
CA ALA A 111 8.27 3.71 10.82
C ALA A 111 9.60 4.28 10.32
N VAL A 112 10.57 3.41 10.02
CA VAL A 112 11.86 3.81 9.44
C VAL A 112 11.67 4.39 8.05
N HIS A 113 10.89 3.73 7.17
CA HIS A 113 10.57 4.25 5.84
C HIS A 113 9.88 5.62 5.91
N PHE A 114 8.91 5.78 6.82
CA PHE A 114 8.22 7.06 7.03
C PHE A 114 9.21 8.22 7.29
N VAL A 115 10.20 8.01 8.16
CA VAL A 115 11.26 8.99 8.43
C VAL A 115 12.19 9.17 7.22
N GLN A 116 12.54 8.09 6.53
CA GLN A 116 13.40 8.15 5.34
C GLN A 116 12.77 8.97 4.21
N TYR A 117 11.47 8.83 3.97
CA TYR A 117 10.74 9.60 2.96
C TYR A 117 10.54 11.05 3.37
N ALA A 118 10.40 11.34 4.67
CA ALA A 118 10.43 12.71 5.17
C ALA A 118 11.78 13.38 4.85
N LEU A 119 12.91 12.72 5.15
CA LEU A 119 14.23 13.28 4.85
C LEU A 119 14.47 13.41 3.33
N LEU A 120 14.11 12.39 2.55
CA LEU A 120 14.21 12.43 1.09
C LEU A 120 13.45 13.64 0.52
N THR A 121 12.27 13.93 1.04
CA THR A 121 11.46 15.08 0.63
C THR A 121 12.19 16.41 0.89
N VAL A 122 12.83 16.56 2.04
CA VAL A 122 13.65 17.76 2.35
C VAL A 122 14.77 17.92 1.33
N LEU A 123 15.48 16.84 1.02
CA LEU A 123 16.58 16.84 0.04
C LEU A 123 16.09 17.19 -1.36
N ILE A 124 14.96 16.63 -1.80
CA ILE A 124 14.33 16.92 -3.10
C ILE A 124 13.91 18.39 -3.19
N VAL A 125 13.24 18.93 -2.16
CA VAL A 125 12.86 20.35 -2.13
C VAL A 125 14.09 21.25 -2.18
N HIS A 126 15.16 20.89 -1.48
CA HIS A 126 16.41 21.63 -1.54
C HIS A 126 17.03 21.59 -2.94
N ALA A 127 17.16 20.41 -3.55
CA ALA A 127 17.71 20.26 -4.90
C ALA A 127 16.89 21.00 -5.97
N LEU A 128 15.56 20.97 -5.87
CA LEU A 128 14.67 21.69 -6.78
C LEU A 128 14.74 23.21 -6.59
N SER A 129 15.01 23.70 -5.38
CA SER A 129 15.07 25.13 -5.07
C SER A 129 16.14 25.90 -5.86
N PHE A 130 17.16 25.22 -6.37
CA PHE A 130 18.17 25.80 -7.28
C PHE A 130 17.61 26.18 -8.65
N SER A 131 16.49 25.60 -9.05
CA SER A 131 15.92 25.77 -10.39
C SER A 131 14.44 26.18 -10.38
N MET A 132 13.81 26.23 -9.21
CA MET A 132 12.39 26.56 -9.01
C MET A 132 12.25 27.49 -7.81
N ASP A 133 11.64 28.65 -8.03
CA ASP A 133 11.38 29.67 -7.02
C ASP A 133 9.89 30.03 -6.88
N ASP A 134 9.03 29.33 -7.62
CA ASP A 134 7.58 29.43 -7.56
C ASP A 134 6.95 28.32 -6.70
N TRP A 135 5.64 28.41 -6.48
CA TRP A 135 4.94 27.51 -5.56
C TRP A 135 4.78 26.08 -6.10
N PHE A 136 4.97 25.82 -7.40
CA PHE A 136 4.88 24.46 -7.96
C PHE A 136 6.04 23.56 -7.48
N ILE A 137 7.06 24.11 -6.81
CA ILE A 137 8.10 23.29 -6.17
C ILE A 137 7.51 22.25 -5.22
N TYR A 138 6.42 22.54 -4.50
CA TYR A 138 5.81 21.60 -3.57
C TYR A 138 5.13 20.41 -4.29
N PRO A 139 4.17 20.62 -5.22
CA PRO A 139 3.57 19.49 -5.94
C PRO A 139 4.58 18.75 -6.83
N VAL A 140 5.58 19.42 -7.41
CA VAL A 140 6.66 18.73 -8.14
C VAL A 140 7.49 17.86 -7.19
N SER A 141 7.83 18.36 -6.00
CA SER A 141 8.55 17.57 -4.98
C SER A 141 7.71 16.39 -4.51
N PHE A 142 6.40 16.57 -4.36
CA PHE A 142 5.47 15.51 -3.97
C PHE A 142 5.50 14.36 -4.98
N PHE A 143 5.22 14.62 -6.25
CA PHE A 143 5.24 13.57 -7.28
C PHE A 143 6.65 13.00 -7.51
N THR A 144 7.70 13.80 -7.40
CA THR A 144 9.07 13.27 -7.48
C THR A 144 9.34 12.29 -6.34
N SER A 145 8.92 12.62 -5.11
CA SER A 145 9.09 11.72 -3.95
C SER A 145 8.22 10.47 -4.06
N LEU A 146 7.00 10.59 -4.60
CA LEU A 146 6.14 9.44 -4.89
C LEU A 146 6.73 8.51 -5.96
N LEU A 147 7.46 9.03 -6.94
CA LEU A 147 8.19 8.19 -7.89
C LEU A 147 9.28 7.38 -7.20
N PHE A 148 9.97 7.95 -6.21
CA PHE A 148 10.90 7.18 -5.36
C PHE A 148 10.16 6.17 -4.47
N ALA A 149 8.97 6.50 -3.94
CA ALA A 149 8.14 5.57 -3.15
C ALA A 149 7.68 4.37 -3.99
N TYR A 150 7.18 4.64 -5.20
CA TYR A 150 6.82 3.62 -6.17
C TYR A 150 8.01 2.74 -6.55
N THR A 151 9.17 3.35 -6.79
CA THR A 151 10.38 2.60 -7.18
C THR A 151 10.85 1.70 -6.05
N ASP A 152 10.81 2.17 -4.80
CA ASP A 152 11.10 1.34 -3.64
C ASP A 152 10.18 0.14 -3.57
N GLU A 153 8.87 0.37 -3.65
CA GLU A 153 7.86 -0.70 -3.63
C GLU A 153 8.07 -1.73 -4.74
N LEU A 154 8.45 -1.27 -5.94
CA LEU A 154 8.80 -2.16 -7.05
C LEU A 154 10.03 -3.02 -6.73
N LEU A 155 11.05 -2.45 -6.10
CA LEU A 155 12.23 -3.21 -5.66
C LEU A 155 11.90 -4.17 -4.52
N GLN A 156 11.02 -3.78 -3.59
CA GLN A 156 10.52 -4.66 -2.55
C GLN A 156 9.80 -5.85 -3.16
N TRP A 157 8.85 -5.62 -4.09
CA TRP A 157 8.13 -6.67 -4.79
C TRP A 157 9.03 -7.63 -5.57
N MET A 158 10.11 -7.11 -6.18
CA MET A 158 11.12 -7.94 -6.85
C MET A 158 11.98 -8.76 -5.87
N THR A 159 11.93 -8.46 -4.57
CA THR A 159 12.69 -9.20 -3.55
C THR A 159 11.91 -10.43 -3.09
N PRO A 160 12.50 -11.64 -3.12
CA PRO A 160 11.80 -12.87 -2.74
C PRO A 160 11.16 -12.81 -1.34
N GLY A 161 9.89 -13.22 -1.25
CA GLY A 161 9.11 -13.27 0.00
C GLY A 161 8.65 -11.90 0.51
N ARG A 162 8.70 -10.86 -0.32
CA ARG A 162 8.04 -9.57 -0.09
C ARG A 162 6.85 -9.45 -1.05
N TYR A 163 5.86 -8.67 -0.63
CA TYR A 163 4.62 -8.44 -1.36
C TYR A 163 4.55 -6.98 -1.76
N TRP A 164 3.90 -6.71 -2.88
CA TRP A 164 3.56 -5.34 -3.26
C TRP A 164 2.36 -4.87 -2.45
N ASP A 165 2.44 -3.69 -1.84
CA ASP A 165 1.32 -3.05 -1.15
C ASP A 165 1.18 -1.58 -1.55
N TYR A 166 0.04 -1.23 -2.13
CA TYR A 166 -0.30 0.16 -2.42
C TYR A 166 -0.38 1.03 -1.15
N ARG A 167 -0.63 0.41 0.00
CA ARG A 167 -0.60 1.08 1.31
C ARG A 167 0.78 1.67 1.59
N ASP A 168 1.86 0.98 1.22
CA ASP A 168 3.22 1.45 1.52
C ASP A 168 3.57 2.70 0.71
N ILE A 169 3.14 2.76 -0.56
CA ILE A 169 3.22 3.97 -1.38
C ILE A 169 2.40 5.12 -0.76
N ALA A 170 1.18 4.83 -0.28
CA ALA A 170 0.32 5.83 0.34
C ALA A 170 0.86 6.34 1.68
N LEU A 171 1.44 5.46 2.50
CA LEU A 171 2.09 5.77 3.77
C LEU A 171 3.31 6.67 3.54
N ASN A 172 4.18 6.31 2.60
CA ASN A 172 5.31 7.13 2.19
C ASN A 172 4.83 8.48 1.62
N GLY A 173 3.77 8.48 0.82
CA GLY A 173 3.12 9.69 0.33
C GLY A 173 2.62 10.61 1.46
N THR A 174 2.08 10.03 2.53
CA THR A 174 1.65 10.77 3.73
C THR A 174 2.83 11.43 4.43
N ALA A 175 3.96 10.72 4.58
CA ALA A 175 5.19 11.28 5.13
C ALA A 175 5.69 12.49 4.31
N VAL A 176 5.67 12.36 2.97
CA VAL A 176 6.04 13.42 2.03
C VAL A 176 5.10 14.62 2.20
N LEU A 177 3.78 14.42 2.26
CA LEU A 177 2.82 15.51 2.45
C LEU A 177 3.08 16.26 3.75
N LEU A 178 3.15 15.56 4.88
CA LEU A 178 3.39 16.17 6.20
C LEU A 178 4.69 16.97 6.21
N THR A 179 5.74 16.44 5.56
CA THR A 179 7.01 17.15 5.40
C THR A 179 6.89 18.39 4.52
N LEU A 180 6.14 18.35 3.41
CA LEU A 180 5.91 19.52 2.58
C LEU A 180 5.08 20.59 3.31
N PHE A 181 4.08 20.19 4.10
CA PHE A 181 3.34 21.11 4.98
C PHE A 181 4.26 21.76 6.01
N LEU A 182 5.13 20.97 6.65
CA LEU A 182 6.14 21.45 7.59
C LEU A 182 7.07 22.48 6.94
N ILE A 183 7.62 22.18 5.77
CA ILE A 183 8.48 23.12 5.03
C ILE A 183 7.70 24.39 4.64
N ARG A 184 6.49 24.25 4.11
CA ARG A 184 5.70 25.37 3.58
C ARG A 184 5.23 26.32 4.67
N PHE A 185 4.73 25.80 5.78
CA PHE A 185 3.98 26.57 6.76
C PHE A 185 4.76 26.84 8.04
N VAL A 186 5.68 25.95 8.45
CA VAL A 186 6.48 26.12 9.66
C VAL A 186 7.85 26.73 9.34
N ILE A 187 8.59 26.13 8.39
CA ILE A 187 9.93 26.61 8.01
C ILE A 187 9.83 27.92 7.22
N GLN A 188 8.94 27.98 6.22
CA GLN A 188 8.71 29.14 5.35
C GLN A 188 10.01 29.71 4.74
N PRO A 189 10.68 28.97 3.83
CA PRO A 189 11.88 29.49 3.18
C PRO A 189 11.60 30.83 2.47
N PRO A 190 12.46 31.85 2.63
CA PRO A 190 12.22 33.19 2.10
C PRO A 190 12.20 33.22 0.56
N GLY A 191 11.52 34.22 0.00
CA GLY A 191 11.67 34.59 -1.43
C GLY A 191 10.74 33.91 -2.43
N ARG A 192 9.76 33.11 -2.01
CA ARG A 192 8.86 32.40 -2.94
C ARG A 192 7.59 33.21 -3.25
N LYS A 193 7.67 34.09 -4.25
CA LYS A 193 6.53 34.92 -4.71
C LYS A 193 6.43 35.03 -6.24
N ARG A 194 7.23 34.27 -7.00
CA ARG A 194 7.21 34.38 -8.46
C ARG A 194 5.97 33.73 -9.05
N ALA A 195 5.46 34.32 -10.12
CA ALA A 195 4.43 33.70 -10.95
C ALA A 195 4.89 32.32 -11.43
N VAL A 196 3.96 31.38 -11.54
CA VAL A 196 4.28 29.99 -11.92
C VAL A 196 4.95 29.96 -13.28
N SER A 197 6.19 29.47 -13.32
CA SER A 197 6.91 29.37 -14.58
C SER A 197 6.34 28.26 -15.47
N ILE A 198 6.46 28.40 -16.79
CA ILE A 198 6.07 27.32 -17.72
C ILE A 198 6.92 26.06 -17.54
N ARG A 199 8.17 26.21 -17.07
CA ARG A 199 9.06 25.08 -16.77
C ARG A 199 8.55 24.29 -15.58
N SER A 200 8.10 24.96 -14.52
CA SER A 200 7.52 24.33 -13.33
C SER A 200 6.22 23.59 -13.66
N ARG A 201 5.36 24.20 -14.48
CA ARG A 201 4.16 23.53 -15.02
C ARG A 201 4.50 22.26 -15.78
N ARG A 202 5.43 22.32 -16.73
CA ARG A 202 5.88 21.14 -17.49
C ARG A 202 6.45 20.04 -16.60
N ARG A 203 7.24 20.41 -15.59
CA ARG A 203 7.76 19.44 -14.61
C ARG A 203 6.63 18.76 -13.84
N LEU A 204 5.66 19.52 -13.35
CA LEU A 204 4.51 18.96 -12.63
C LEU A 204 3.72 18.00 -13.51
N ALA A 205 3.40 18.41 -14.75
CA ALA A 205 2.73 17.53 -15.70
C ALA A 205 3.54 16.26 -15.92
N TRP A 206 4.83 16.38 -16.21
CA TRP A 206 5.66 15.22 -16.46
C TRP A 206 5.76 14.29 -15.26
N THR A 207 6.12 14.78 -14.07
CA THR A 207 6.25 13.94 -12.86
C THR A 207 4.91 13.32 -12.46
N GLY A 208 3.82 14.08 -12.52
CA GLY A 208 2.49 13.58 -12.22
C GLY A 208 2.04 12.52 -13.21
N SER A 209 2.17 12.80 -14.51
CA SER A 209 1.77 11.86 -15.56
C SER A 209 2.58 10.57 -15.54
N VAL A 210 3.90 10.65 -15.31
CA VAL A 210 4.74 9.45 -15.17
C VAL A 210 4.31 8.64 -13.95
N PHE A 211 4.04 9.28 -12.81
CA PHE A 211 3.58 8.57 -11.61
C PHE A 211 2.25 7.83 -11.86
N PHE A 212 1.23 8.50 -12.41
CA PHE A 212 -0.05 7.86 -12.69
C PHE A 212 0.02 6.79 -13.78
N LEU A 213 0.90 6.96 -14.77
CA LEU A 213 1.15 5.94 -15.78
C LEU A 213 1.77 4.68 -15.15
N LEU A 214 2.79 4.85 -14.30
CA LEU A 214 3.42 3.76 -13.57
C LEU A 214 2.44 3.06 -12.63
N LEU A 215 1.58 3.82 -11.95
CA LEU A 215 0.53 3.27 -11.12
C LEU A 215 -0.46 2.43 -11.94
N GLY A 216 -0.89 2.91 -13.11
CA GLY A 216 -1.73 2.15 -14.04
C GLY A 216 -1.05 0.88 -14.54
N ILE A 217 0.24 0.95 -14.89
CA ILE A 217 1.03 -0.22 -15.26
C ILE A 217 1.04 -1.24 -14.13
N SER A 218 1.25 -0.81 -12.87
CA SER A 218 1.22 -1.72 -11.71
C SER A 218 -0.13 -2.39 -11.54
N PHE A 219 -1.23 -1.64 -11.64
CA PHE A 219 -2.58 -2.23 -11.60
C PHE A 219 -2.82 -3.26 -12.72
N SER A 220 -2.18 -3.04 -13.87
CA SER A 220 -2.19 -3.98 -14.98
C SER A 220 -1.24 -5.17 -14.83
N MET A 221 -0.37 -5.23 -13.82
CA MET A 221 0.56 -6.35 -13.63
C MET A 221 -0.11 -7.50 -12.88
N THR A 222 -1.09 -8.13 -13.53
CA THR A 222 -1.70 -9.37 -13.04
C THR A 222 -0.69 -10.54 -13.09
N PRO A 223 -0.85 -11.60 -12.27
CA PRO A 223 0.10 -12.71 -12.25
C PRO A 223 0.31 -13.34 -13.63
N HIS A 224 -0.76 -13.51 -14.40
CA HIS A 224 -0.68 -14.04 -15.76
C HIS A 224 0.21 -13.17 -16.68
N ARG A 225 0.15 -11.84 -16.54
CA ARG A 225 0.98 -10.92 -17.32
C ARG A 225 2.42 -10.93 -16.84
N ILE A 226 2.64 -11.00 -15.53
CA ILE A 226 3.97 -11.16 -14.94
C ILE A 226 4.62 -12.45 -15.44
N ASP A 227 3.90 -13.58 -15.38
CA ASP A 227 4.37 -14.87 -15.89
C ASP A 227 4.73 -14.79 -17.38
N ARG A 228 3.88 -14.17 -18.19
CA ARG A 228 4.15 -13.98 -19.62
C ARG A 228 5.41 -13.16 -19.86
N ILE A 229 5.61 -12.08 -19.09
CA ILE A 229 6.83 -11.25 -19.16
C ILE A 229 8.04 -12.06 -18.71
N ALA A 230 7.96 -12.76 -17.58
CA ALA A 230 9.03 -13.55 -17.01
C ALA A 230 9.47 -14.72 -17.92
N ARG A 231 8.53 -15.34 -18.67
CA ARG A 231 8.85 -16.33 -19.71
C ARG A 231 9.61 -15.74 -20.89
N THR A 232 9.38 -14.46 -21.18
CA THR A 232 10.00 -13.76 -22.32
C THR A 232 11.40 -13.23 -21.97
N PHE A 233 11.62 -12.84 -20.71
CA PHE A 233 12.88 -12.25 -20.25
C PHE A 233 13.57 -13.19 -19.24
N PRO A 234 14.65 -13.90 -19.63
CA PRO A 234 15.31 -14.89 -18.76
C PRO A 234 15.74 -14.34 -17.39
N GLY A 235 16.16 -13.07 -17.33
CA GLY A 235 16.55 -12.41 -16.07
C GLY A 235 15.40 -12.21 -15.08
N LEU A 236 14.15 -12.35 -15.52
CA LEU A 236 12.94 -12.25 -14.70
C LEU A 236 12.34 -13.63 -14.36
N GLY A 237 13.03 -14.73 -14.69
CA GLY A 237 12.52 -16.08 -14.42
C GLY A 237 12.21 -16.36 -12.95
N PHE A 238 12.85 -15.65 -12.02
CA PHE A 238 12.56 -15.74 -10.58
C PHE A 238 11.15 -15.23 -10.19
N LEU A 239 10.48 -14.50 -11.10
CA LEU A 239 9.11 -14.04 -10.91
C LEU A 239 8.07 -15.08 -11.36
N LEU A 240 8.48 -16.17 -12.03
CA LEU A 240 7.54 -17.20 -12.48
C LEU A 240 6.92 -17.92 -11.28
N GLY A 241 5.59 -17.95 -11.25
CA GLY A 241 4.86 -18.55 -10.13
C GLY A 241 5.08 -17.83 -8.80
N ASN A 242 5.60 -16.60 -8.82
CA ASN A 242 5.72 -15.78 -7.62
C ASN A 242 4.30 -15.43 -7.14
N GLU A 243 3.93 -15.91 -5.96
CA GLU A 243 2.65 -15.62 -5.31
C GLU A 243 2.50 -14.14 -4.93
N SER A 244 3.58 -13.35 -5.00
CA SER A 244 3.51 -11.90 -4.81
C SER A 244 2.80 -11.23 -5.97
N VAL A 245 1.48 -11.15 -5.84
CA VAL A 245 0.58 -10.42 -6.73
C VAL A 245 0.77 -8.90 -6.52
N ILE A 246 1.00 -8.14 -7.60
CA ILE A 246 0.91 -6.66 -7.53
C ILE A 246 -0.55 -6.25 -7.41
N HIS A 247 -1.37 -6.74 -8.34
CA HIS A 247 -2.79 -6.49 -8.36
C HIS A 247 -3.55 -7.58 -9.09
N GLU A 248 -4.78 -7.83 -8.65
CA GLU A 248 -5.71 -8.73 -9.32
C GLU A 248 -7.11 -8.13 -9.35
N PHE A 249 -7.76 -8.32 -10.49
CA PHE A 249 -9.17 -8.02 -10.66
C PHE A 249 -9.98 -9.28 -10.37
N GLY A 250 -11.19 -9.08 -9.87
CA GLY A 250 -12.12 -10.16 -9.58
C GLY A 250 -13.57 -9.76 -9.75
N HIS A 251 -14.43 -10.65 -9.28
CA HIS A 251 -15.87 -10.52 -9.29
C HIS A 251 -16.38 -10.44 -7.86
N ARG A 252 -17.31 -9.52 -7.63
CA ARG A 252 -18.02 -9.40 -6.37
C ARG A 252 -19.35 -10.11 -6.48
N HIS A 253 -19.57 -11.10 -5.63
CA HIS A 253 -20.77 -11.92 -5.62
C HIS A 253 -21.61 -11.56 -4.40
N GLU A 254 -22.83 -11.11 -4.63
CA GLU A 254 -23.84 -10.94 -3.58
C GLU A 254 -24.77 -12.14 -3.61
N LEU A 255 -24.75 -12.93 -2.54
CA LEU A 255 -25.63 -14.08 -2.36
C LEU A 255 -26.81 -13.66 -1.47
N PRO A 256 -28.05 -13.63 -1.99
CA PRO A 256 -29.23 -13.19 -1.24
C PRO A 256 -29.39 -13.97 0.07
N GLY A 257 -29.50 -13.24 1.18
CA GLY A 257 -29.67 -13.82 2.52
C GLY A 257 -28.42 -14.48 3.12
N ILE A 258 -27.30 -14.56 2.39
CA ILE A 258 -26.04 -15.16 2.85
C ILE A 258 -25.01 -14.05 3.12
N GLY A 259 -24.69 -13.23 2.13
CA GLY A 259 -23.67 -12.20 2.25
C GLY A 259 -22.92 -11.94 0.95
N VAL A 260 -21.71 -11.41 1.08
CA VAL A 260 -20.86 -11.02 -0.05
C VAL A 260 -19.53 -11.74 0.02
N PHE A 261 -19.04 -12.25 -1.11
CA PHE A 261 -17.67 -12.73 -1.24
C PHE A 261 -17.06 -12.24 -2.56
N LEU A 262 -15.73 -12.26 -2.63
CA LEU A 262 -15.00 -11.91 -3.85
C LEU A 262 -14.37 -13.16 -4.43
N SER A 263 -14.31 -13.25 -5.75
CA SER A 263 -13.68 -14.38 -6.44
C SER A 263 -12.94 -13.96 -7.71
N ARG A 264 -11.95 -14.74 -8.12
CA ARG A 264 -11.33 -14.61 -9.45
C ARG A 264 -12.24 -15.11 -10.58
N LEU A 265 -13.24 -15.91 -10.22
CA LEU A 265 -14.16 -16.56 -11.14
C LEU A 265 -15.54 -15.91 -11.05
N THR A 266 -16.26 -15.89 -12.16
CA THR A 266 -17.69 -15.53 -12.16
C THR A 266 -18.49 -16.63 -11.44
N LEU A 267 -19.72 -16.31 -11.01
CA LEU A 267 -20.57 -17.30 -10.36
C LEU A 267 -20.89 -18.47 -11.31
N ASP A 268 -21.13 -18.18 -12.60
CA ASP A 268 -21.35 -19.20 -13.63
C ASP A 268 -20.13 -20.11 -13.81
N GLN A 269 -18.91 -19.55 -13.77
CA GLN A 269 -17.68 -20.32 -13.84
C GLN A 269 -17.50 -21.20 -12.59
N LEU A 270 -17.83 -20.69 -11.40
CA LEU A 270 -17.76 -21.46 -10.16
C LEU A 270 -18.71 -22.66 -10.22
N HIS A 271 -19.98 -22.46 -10.60
CA HIS A 271 -20.94 -23.56 -10.74
C HIS A 271 -20.52 -24.56 -11.83
N GLN A 272 -20.09 -24.08 -13.00
CA GLN A 272 -19.62 -24.96 -14.07
C GLN A 272 -18.43 -25.82 -13.62
N MET A 273 -17.48 -25.22 -12.89
CA MET A 273 -16.32 -25.95 -12.37
C MET A 273 -16.71 -26.90 -11.25
N ASP A 274 -17.69 -26.56 -10.42
CA ASP A 274 -18.24 -27.47 -9.40
C ASP A 274 -18.84 -28.72 -10.04
N ASP A 275 -19.72 -28.55 -11.03
CA ASP A 275 -20.36 -29.65 -11.75
C ASP A 275 -19.34 -30.58 -12.42
N VAL A 276 -18.30 -30.01 -13.03
CA VAL A 276 -17.35 -30.76 -13.87
C VAL A 276 -16.18 -31.34 -13.05
N ARG A 277 -15.73 -30.64 -12.00
CA ARG A 277 -14.49 -30.96 -11.29
C ARG A 277 -14.70 -31.52 -9.88
N ALA A 278 -15.92 -31.69 -9.39
CA ALA A 278 -16.16 -32.20 -8.03
C ALA A 278 -15.37 -33.48 -7.67
N ALA A 279 -15.37 -34.48 -8.56
CA ALA A 279 -14.64 -35.73 -8.35
C ALA A 279 -13.11 -35.56 -8.41
N GLU A 280 -12.63 -34.71 -9.32
CA GLU A 280 -11.20 -34.33 -9.39
C GLU A 280 -10.78 -33.63 -8.10
N MET A 281 -11.58 -32.70 -7.61
CA MET A 281 -11.35 -31.96 -6.37
C MET A 281 -11.29 -32.87 -5.14
N ALA A 282 -12.17 -33.87 -5.07
CA ALA A 282 -12.13 -34.86 -4.00
C ALA A 282 -10.78 -35.59 -3.96
N ALA A 283 -10.30 -36.06 -5.11
CA ALA A 283 -9.00 -36.72 -5.22
C ALA A 283 -7.83 -35.77 -4.93
N LEU A 284 -7.92 -34.52 -5.39
CA LEU A 284 -6.91 -33.48 -5.18
C LEU A 284 -6.75 -33.12 -3.71
N ILE A 285 -7.85 -33.01 -2.97
CA ILE A 285 -7.88 -32.59 -1.57
C ILE A 285 -7.58 -33.73 -0.60
N GLU A 286 -7.82 -34.98 -0.96
CA GLU A 286 -7.63 -36.15 -0.08
C GLU A 286 -6.29 -36.15 0.67
N PRO A 287 -5.13 -35.88 0.02
CA PRO A 287 -3.83 -35.84 0.71
C PRO A 287 -3.66 -34.66 1.67
N TYR A 288 -4.56 -33.67 1.62
CA TYR A 288 -4.50 -32.40 2.36
C TYR A 288 -5.71 -32.19 3.27
N ARG A 289 -6.40 -33.27 3.68
CA ARG A 289 -7.54 -33.19 4.60
C ARG A 289 -7.16 -32.58 5.94
N GLU A 290 -6.03 -33.02 6.48
CA GLU A 290 -5.56 -32.59 7.79
C GLU A 290 -5.24 -31.09 7.84
N PRO A 291 -5.57 -30.39 8.94
CA PRO A 291 -5.29 -28.95 9.09
C PRO A 291 -3.81 -28.59 8.85
N GLU A 292 -2.88 -29.45 9.25
CA GLU A 292 -1.44 -29.25 9.12
C GLU A 292 -0.99 -29.23 7.65
N ALA A 293 -1.72 -29.92 6.77
CA ALA A 293 -1.43 -30.00 5.34
C ALA A 293 -1.96 -28.79 4.56
N TYR A 294 -2.75 -27.90 5.18
CA TYR A 294 -3.34 -26.73 4.52
C TYR A 294 -2.30 -25.80 3.90
N ARG A 295 -1.16 -25.56 4.57
CA ARG A 295 -0.09 -24.73 4.01
C ARG A 295 0.53 -25.36 2.76
N SER A 296 0.73 -26.67 2.78
CA SER A 296 1.24 -27.41 1.63
C SER A 296 0.25 -27.38 0.47
N PHE A 297 -1.06 -27.43 0.75
CA PHE A 297 -2.09 -27.26 -0.26
C PHE A 297 -2.00 -25.88 -0.92
N LEU A 298 -1.91 -24.79 -0.15
CA LEU A 298 -1.86 -23.44 -0.71
C LEU A 298 -0.63 -23.22 -1.59
N ALA A 299 0.52 -23.82 -1.24
CA ALA A 299 1.73 -23.76 -2.03
C ALA A 299 1.64 -24.60 -3.33
N ALA A 300 0.92 -25.72 -3.30
CA ALA A 300 0.73 -26.59 -4.47
C ALA A 300 -0.36 -26.06 -5.42
N TYR A 301 -1.41 -25.46 -4.86
CA TYR A 301 -2.58 -24.93 -5.58
C TYR A 301 -2.82 -23.45 -5.19
N PRO A 302 -1.87 -22.56 -5.50
CA PRO A 302 -2.06 -21.14 -5.29
C PRO A 302 -3.16 -20.65 -6.24
N ALA A 303 -3.81 -19.55 -5.87
CA ALA A 303 -4.98 -19.05 -6.59
C ALA A 303 -4.69 -18.65 -8.06
N GLY A 304 -3.42 -18.36 -8.39
CA GLY A 304 -3.00 -18.10 -9.77
C GLY A 304 -2.88 -19.34 -10.65
N ILE A 305 -2.76 -20.53 -10.05
CA ILE A 305 -2.66 -21.82 -10.76
C ILE A 305 -4.02 -22.50 -10.82
N ASP A 306 -4.71 -22.64 -9.68
CA ASP A 306 -6.04 -23.24 -9.61
C ASP A 306 -6.96 -22.39 -8.71
N PRO A 307 -7.58 -21.32 -9.26
CA PRO A 307 -8.43 -20.42 -8.48
C PRO A 307 -9.64 -21.12 -7.86
N PHE A 308 -10.19 -22.14 -8.53
CA PHE A 308 -11.35 -22.89 -8.02
C PHE A 308 -10.99 -23.74 -6.81
N ALA A 309 -9.92 -24.55 -6.93
CA ALA A 309 -9.46 -25.39 -5.83
C ALA A 309 -9.04 -24.56 -4.61
N HIS A 310 -8.34 -23.45 -4.87
CA HIS A 310 -7.93 -22.50 -3.85
C HIS A 310 -9.14 -21.91 -3.12
N GLU A 311 -10.12 -21.37 -3.85
CA GLU A 311 -11.28 -20.72 -3.25
C GLU A 311 -12.07 -21.69 -2.36
N PHE A 312 -12.41 -22.87 -2.89
CA PHE A 312 -13.12 -23.90 -2.14
C PHE A 312 -12.38 -24.25 -0.84
N ARG A 313 -11.07 -24.53 -0.92
CA ARG A 313 -10.30 -24.97 0.25
C ARG A 313 -10.16 -23.87 1.30
N VAL A 314 -10.00 -22.62 0.90
CA VAL A 314 -9.91 -21.48 1.82
C VAL A 314 -11.24 -21.27 2.55
N HIS A 315 -12.38 -21.36 1.86
CA HIS A 315 -13.69 -21.31 2.49
C HIS A 315 -13.90 -22.46 3.49
N VAL A 316 -13.57 -23.70 3.11
CA VAL A 316 -13.63 -24.87 4.04
C VAL A 316 -12.74 -24.67 5.26
N PHE A 317 -11.49 -24.22 5.06
CA PHE A 317 -10.55 -23.97 6.14
C PHE A 317 -11.08 -22.91 7.09
N ARG A 318 -11.57 -21.78 6.55
CA ARG A 318 -12.14 -20.68 7.33
C ARG A 318 -13.35 -21.13 8.12
N ARG A 319 -14.33 -21.79 7.48
CA ARG A 319 -15.51 -22.37 8.14
C ARG A 319 -15.10 -23.24 9.33
N ASN A 320 -14.22 -24.21 9.11
CA ASN A 320 -13.82 -25.17 10.14
C ASN A 320 -13.03 -24.50 11.27
N HIS A 321 -12.16 -23.54 10.96
CA HIS A 321 -11.41 -22.77 11.95
C HIS A 321 -12.35 -22.00 12.89
N TYR A 322 -13.32 -21.26 12.34
CA TYR A 322 -14.25 -20.48 13.18
C TYR A 322 -15.20 -21.38 13.97
N ALA A 323 -15.68 -22.48 13.39
CA ALA A 323 -16.49 -23.47 14.10
C ALA A 323 -15.74 -24.10 15.29
N ALA A 324 -14.48 -24.52 15.08
CA ALA A 324 -13.65 -25.07 16.15
C ALA A 324 -13.36 -24.03 17.25
N THR A 325 -13.15 -22.77 16.87
CA THR A 325 -12.81 -21.68 17.79
C THR A 325 -14.03 -21.13 18.52
N ALA A 326 -15.25 -21.30 17.99
CA ALA A 326 -16.47 -20.86 18.67
C ALA A 326 -16.56 -21.43 20.09
N TRP A 327 -16.29 -22.73 20.26
CA TRP A 327 -16.39 -23.40 21.57
C TRP A 327 -15.42 -22.90 22.63
N SER A 328 -14.24 -22.39 22.24
CA SER A 328 -13.32 -21.76 23.19
C SER A 328 -13.81 -20.41 23.70
N HIS A 329 -14.81 -19.82 23.05
CA HIS A 329 -15.40 -18.54 23.42
C HIS A 329 -16.82 -18.65 23.97
N ARG A 330 -17.30 -19.86 24.35
CA ARG A 330 -18.67 -20.04 24.89
C ARG A 330 -19.03 -19.17 26.09
N ASP A 331 -18.01 -18.73 26.85
CA ASP A 331 -18.18 -17.88 28.04
C ASP A 331 -18.20 -16.38 27.68
N ASP A 332 -17.94 -16.03 26.42
CA ASP A 332 -18.06 -14.69 25.83
C ASP A 332 -19.14 -14.73 24.72
N PRO A 333 -20.40 -14.35 25.04
CA PRO A 333 -21.51 -14.49 24.11
C PRO A 333 -21.31 -13.74 22.78
N GLU A 334 -20.66 -12.58 22.80
CA GLU A 334 -20.43 -11.78 21.60
C GLU A 334 -19.40 -12.46 20.68
N LEU A 335 -18.28 -12.91 21.23
CA LEU A 335 -17.28 -13.65 20.45
C LEU A 335 -17.82 -15.00 19.97
N TYR A 336 -18.55 -15.74 20.81
CA TYR A 336 -19.20 -16.99 20.42
C TYR A 336 -20.14 -16.78 19.24
N GLN A 337 -21.02 -15.78 19.33
CA GLN A 337 -21.99 -15.46 18.28
C GLN A 337 -21.30 -15.03 16.99
N TRP A 338 -20.25 -14.19 17.08
CA TRP A 338 -19.45 -13.81 15.92
C TRP A 338 -18.81 -15.02 15.23
N HIS A 339 -18.18 -15.92 15.99
CA HIS A 339 -17.56 -17.13 15.44
C HIS A 339 -18.57 -18.08 14.80
N CYS A 340 -19.72 -18.30 15.45
CA CYS A 340 -20.82 -19.08 14.88
C CYS A 340 -21.33 -18.45 13.58
N THR A 341 -21.51 -17.12 13.57
CA THR A 341 -21.94 -16.37 12.38
C THR A 341 -20.97 -16.58 11.22
N VAL A 342 -19.67 -16.37 11.43
CA VAL A 342 -18.67 -16.59 10.38
C VAL A 342 -18.72 -18.03 9.86
N ALA A 343 -18.76 -19.02 10.76
CA ALA A 343 -18.76 -20.42 10.35
C ALA A 343 -20.01 -20.81 9.55
N VAL A 344 -21.20 -20.38 9.99
CA VAL A 344 -22.45 -20.66 9.25
C VAL A 344 -22.46 -19.96 7.90
N ARG A 345 -22.05 -18.68 7.83
CA ARG A 345 -22.04 -17.93 6.57
C ARG A 345 -21.07 -18.51 5.55
N GLU A 346 -19.88 -18.94 5.98
CA GLU A 346 -18.93 -19.64 5.13
C GLU A 346 -19.48 -21.00 4.66
N ASN A 347 -20.21 -21.72 5.51
CA ASN A 347 -20.88 -22.95 5.12
C ASN A 347 -21.99 -22.70 4.09
N GLN A 348 -22.78 -21.63 4.26
CA GLN A 348 -23.82 -21.25 3.30
C GLN A 348 -23.23 -20.87 1.94
N ILE A 349 -22.07 -20.20 1.89
CA ILE A 349 -21.34 -19.94 0.64
C ILE A 349 -20.94 -21.28 -0.01
N LEU A 350 -20.38 -22.21 0.77
CA LEU A 350 -19.99 -23.54 0.27
C LEU A 350 -21.17 -24.33 -0.29
N GLU A 351 -22.30 -24.35 0.41
CA GLU A 351 -23.53 -25.03 -0.03
C GLU A 351 -24.13 -24.39 -1.28
N ALA A 352 -24.08 -23.06 -1.40
CA ALA A 352 -24.66 -22.34 -2.52
C ALA A 352 -23.81 -22.39 -3.80
N VAL A 353 -22.47 -22.44 -3.65
CA VAL A 353 -21.53 -22.22 -4.76
C VAL A 353 -20.75 -23.50 -5.12
N PHE A 354 -20.57 -24.41 -4.17
CA PHE A 354 -19.77 -25.63 -4.36
C PHE A 354 -20.49 -26.92 -3.88
N PRO A 355 -21.81 -27.11 -4.12
CA PRO A 355 -22.55 -28.24 -3.58
C PRO A 355 -21.97 -29.61 -3.99
N GLU A 356 -21.60 -29.80 -5.25
CA GLU A 356 -21.11 -31.08 -5.77
C GLU A 356 -19.71 -31.37 -5.23
N THR A 357 -18.82 -30.38 -5.20
CA THR A 357 -17.48 -30.52 -4.61
C THR A 357 -17.55 -30.77 -3.11
N LEU A 358 -18.46 -30.10 -2.40
CA LEU A 358 -18.67 -30.30 -0.96
C LEU A 358 -19.14 -31.73 -0.65
N GLN A 359 -20.03 -32.27 -1.49
CA GLN A 359 -20.48 -33.66 -1.40
C GLN A 359 -19.34 -34.64 -1.72
N ALA A 360 -18.64 -34.46 -2.85
CA ALA A 360 -17.60 -35.37 -3.32
C ALA A 360 -16.40 -35.44 -2.36
N THR A 361 -16.02 -34.31 -1.74
CA THR A 361 -14.94 -34.25 -0.75
C THR A 361 -15.35 -34.77 0.63
N GLY A 362 -16.65 -34.92 0.89
CA GLY A 362 -17.17 -35.28 2.22
C GLY A 362 -17.00 -34.17 3.27
N TYR A 363 -16.85 -32.91 2.85
CA TYR A 363 -16.77 -31.76 3.75
C TYR A 363 -18.14 -31.20 4.16
N HIS A 364 -19.22 -31.82 3.72
CA HIS A 364 -20.58 -31.49 4.15
C HIS A 364 -20.70 -31.58 5.68
N TRP A 365 -21.31 -30.57 6.31
CA TRP A 365 -21.56 -30.62 7.75
C TRP A 365 -22.71 -31.58 8.08
N PRO A 366 -22.57 -32.45 9.09
CA PRO A 366 -23.73 -33.17 9.62
C PRO A 366 -24.81 -32.18 10.07
N GLU A 367 -26.09 -32.52 9.86
CA GLU A 367 -27.24 -31.66 10.19
C GLU A 367 -27.17 -31.16 11.64
N ALA A 368 -26.91 -32.06 12.59
CA ALA A 368 -26.75 -31.73 14.01
C ALA A 368 -25.63 -30.71 14.29
N SER A 369 -24.53 -30.74 13.52
CA SER A 369 -23.45 -29.74 13.66
C SER A 369 -23.90 -28.38 13.12
N SER A 370 -24.59 -28.37 11.99
CA SER A 370 -25.13 -27.15 11.37
C SER A 370 -26.14 -26.46 12.28
N GLU A 371 -27.05 -27.21 12.91
CA GLU A 371 -28.05 -26.68 13.85
C GLU A 371 -27.43 -25.96 15.05
N VAL A 372 -26.37 -26.53 15.64
CA VAL A 372 -25.72 -25.93 16.82
C VAL A 372 -25.10 -24.57 16.49
N TYR A 373 -24.39 -24.45 15.38
CA TYR A 373 -23.81 -23.16 14.98
C TYR A 373 -24.87 -22.17 14.48
N ARG A 374 -25.93 -22.65 13.81
CA ARG A 374 -27.09 -21.81 13.43
C ARG A 374 -27.81 -21.24 14.64
N ALA A 375 -28.01 -22.02 15.70
CA ALA A 375 -28.62 -21.53 16.93
C ALA A 375 -27.78 -20.43 17.61
N GLY A 376 -26.47 -20.43 17.38
CA GLY A 376 -25.54 -19.42 17.91
C GLY A 376 -25.27 -18.23 17.00
N MET A 377 -25.79 -18.19 15.76
CA MET A 377 -25.46 -17.11 14.81
C MET A 377 -26.31 -15.85 15.03
N ASP A 378 -25.81 -14.70 14.56
CA ASP A 378 -26.62 -13.50 14.33
C ASP A 378 -27.09 -13.49 12.87
N GLU A 379 -28.37 -13.81 12.64
CA GLU A 379 -28.96 -13.80 11.30
C GLU A 379 -29.00 -12.39 10.68
N GLY A 380 -29.10 -11.35 11.51
CA GLY A 380 -29.18 -9.96 11.07
C GLY A 380 -27.83 -9.37 10.65
N HIS A 381 -26.72 -10.03 11.00
CA HIS A 381 -25.39 -9.50 10.75
C HIS A 381 -25.03 -9.56 9.24
N PRO A 382 -24.74 -8.41 8.59
CA PRO A 382 -24.24 -8.41 7.22
C PRO A 382 -22.89 -9.10 7.13
N TYR A 383 -22.78 -10.12 6.28
CA TYR A 383 -21.53 -10.87 6.13
C TYR A 383 -20.76 -10.49 4.88
N PHE A 384 -19.47 -10.21 5.04
CA PHE A 384 -18.49 -10.09 3.96
C PHE A 384 -17.37 -11.10 4.20
N SER A 385 -17.28 -12.12 3.35
CA SER A 385 -16.19 -13.10 3.43
C SER A 385 -14.86 -12.42 3.08
N PRO A 386 -13.82 -12.54 3.92
CA PRO A 386 -12.50 -12.00 3.63
C PRO A 386 -11.69 -12.90 2.68
N VAL A 387 -12.25 -14.02 2.22
CA VAL A 387 -11.63 -14.85 1.18
C VAL A 387 -11.48 -14.00 -0.07
N SER A 388 -10.26 -13.98 -0.61
CA SER A 388 -9.91 -13.15 -1.77
C SER A 388 -10.20 -11.65 -1.60
N LYS A 389 -10.18 -11.11 -0.36
CA LYS A 389 -10.45 -9.68 -0.07
C LYS A 389 -9.51 -8.68 -0.76
N HIS A 390 -8.37 -9.16 -1.26
CA HIS A 390 -7.37 -8.35 -1.97
C HIS A 390 -7.75 -8.07 -3.44
N LEU A 391 -8.77 -8.75 -3.97
CA LEU A 391 -9.25 -8.53 -5.35
C LEU A 391 -9.91 -7.17 -5.50
N GLN A 392 -9.57 -6.46 -6.57
CA GLN A 392 -10.30 -5.27 -7.00
C GLN A 392 -11.52 -5.65 -7.81
N THR A 393 -12.70 -5.32 -7.29
CA THR A 393 -13.98 -5.61 -7.94
C THR A 393 -14.83 -4.37 -8.18
N ARG A 394 -14.39 -3.19 -7.70
CA ARG A 394 -15.16 -1.94 -7.82
C ARG A 394 -15.02 -1.29 -9.18
N LEU A 395 -13.84 -1.43 -9.79
CA LEU A 395 -13.51 -0.90 -11.10
C LEU A 395 -12.93 -2.03 -11.92
N SER A 396 -13.42 -2.18 -13.14
CA SER A 396 -12.75 -2.97 -14.16
C SER A 396 -11.43 -2.31 -14.55
N GLU A 397 -10.51 -3.10 -15.11
CA GLU A 397 -9.24 -2.58 -15.59
C GLU A 397 -9.39 -1.43 -16.61
N PRO A 398 -10.28 -1.50 -17.62
CA PRO A 398 -10.48 -0.38 -18.56
C PRO A 398 -11.01 0.90 -17.88
N GLU A 399 -11.92 0.77 -16.91
CA GLU A 399 -12.44 1.92 -16.15
C GLU A 399 -11.35 2.59 -15.33
N LEU A 400 -10.48 1.79 -14.71
CA LEU A 400 -9.33 2.29 -13.97
C LEU A 400 -8.36 3.04 -14.90
N TRP A 401 -8.03 2.49 -16.06
CA TRP A 401 -7.21 3.18 -17.05
C TRP A 401 -7.85 4.45 -17.55
N LEU A 402 -9.15 4.45 -17.82
CA LEU A 402 -9.88 5.64 -18.23
C LEU A 402 -9.77 6.75 -17.17
N LEU A 403 -9.92 6.39 -15.89
CA LEU A 403 -9.75 7.33 -14.77
C LEU A 403 -8.32 7.87 -14.70
N LEU A 404 -7.31 7.00 -14.77
CA LEU A 404 -5.90 7.40 -14.72
C LEU A 404 -5.49 8.26 -15.92
N LEU A 405 -5.91 7.90 -17.13
CA LEU A 405 -5.67 8.68 -18.34
C LEU A 405 -6.41 10.02 -18.29
N GLY A 406 -7.61 10.06 -17.71
CA GLY A 406 -8.33 11.30 -17.42
C GLY A 406 -7.54 12.24 -16.51
N VAL A 407 -7.00 11.71 -15.40
CA VAL A 407 -6.12 12.46 -14.49
C VAL A 407 -4.87 12.96 -15.22
N ILE A 408 -4.21 12.10 -16.02
CA ILE A 408 -3.07 12.48 -16.85
C ILE A 408 -3.43 13.62 -17.82
N GLY A 409 -4.59 13.54 -18.48
CA GLY A 409 -5.11 14.58 -19.36
C GLY A 409 -5.29 15.92 -18.64
N VAL A 410 -5.83 15.91 -17.42
CA VAL A 410 -5.95 17.10 -16.57
C VAL A 410 -4.58 17.71 -16.27
N PHE A 411 -3.57 16.90 -15.91
CA PHE A 411 -2.19 17.38 -15.72
C PHE A 411 -1.64 18.06 -16.99
N LEU A 412 -1.82 17.47 -18.16
CA LEU A 412 -1.33 18.00 -19.43
C LEU A 412 -2.05 19.31 -19.84
N VAL A 413 -3.36 19.42 -19.60
CA VAL A 413 -4.15 20.61 -19.89
C VAL A 413 -3.83 21.75 -18.93
N LEU A 414 -3.89 21.53 -17.61
CA LEU A 414 -3.68 22.57 -16.59
C LEU A 414 -2.28 23.18 -16.65
N THR A 415 -1.30 22.42 -17.15
CA THR A 415 0.07 22.88 -17.29
C THR A 415 0.35 23.61 -18.60
N GLY A 416 -0.64 23.69 -19.50
CA GLY A 416 -0.53 24.36 -20.79
C GLY A 416 0.47 23.67 -21.72
N VAL A 417 0.68 22.35 -21.55
CA VAL A 417 1.51 21.56 -22.47
C VAL A 417 0.81 21.41 -23.82
N VAL A 418 -0.52 21.30 -23.81
CA VAL A 418 -1.35 21.06 -25.01
C VAL A 418 -1.84 22.36 -25.66
N LEU A 419 -1.95 23.46 -24.91
CA LEU A 419 -2.46 24.71 -25.47
C LEU A 419 -1.42 25.37 -26.38
N PRO A 420 -1.75 25.66 -27.66
CA PRO A 420 -0.88 26.40 -28.55
C PRO A 420 -0.45 27.70 -27.89
N ARG A 421 0.81 28.11 -28.08
CA ARG A 421 1.22 29.48 -27.77
C ARG A 421 0.45 30.41 -28.69
N THR A 422 -0.74 30.84 -28.26
CA THR A 422 -1.49 31.88 -28.95
C THR A 422 -0.56 33.08 -29.03
N GLY A 423 -0.21 33.42 -30.27
CA GLY A 423 0.87 34.32 -30.59
C GLY A 423 0.68 35.65 -29.88
N ARG A 424 1.51 35.91 -28.86
CA ARG A 424 1.93 37.28 -28.59
C ARG A 424 2.78 37.68 -29.80
N THR A 425 2.12 38.21 -30.82
CA THR A 425 2.74 39.10 -31.78
C THR A 425 3.50 40.15 -30.96
N ARG A 426 4.84 40.10 -31.04
CA ARG A 426 5.67 41.21 -30.60
C ARG A 426 5.38 42.34 -31.58
N THR A 427 4.45 43.22 -31.24
CA THR A 427 4.37 44.57 -31.81
C THR A 427 5.40 45.44 -31.14
#